data_AF-A0A0G1VRF8-F1
#
_entry.id   AF-A0A0G1VRF8-F1
#
_cell.length_a   1.000
_cell.length_b   1.000
_cell.length_c   1.000
_cell.angle_alpha   90.00
_cell.angle_beta   90.00
_cell.angle_gamma   90.00
#
_symmetry.space_group_name_H-M   'P 1'
#
loop_
_entity.id
_entity.type
_entity.pdbx_description
1 polymer ?
#
loop_
_entity_poly.entity_id
_entity_poly.type
_entity_poly.pdbx_seq_one_letter_code
_entity_poly.pdbx_strand_id
1 'polypeptide(L)'
;MERVLAVNIGTDITPTIGQFDTFGALVNVIIRNAYVLAGIITLLLLVFGGFTFIMGAGGGDTKKLEQGKQAITGAVIGLIIVVTSYWIVQIVGLVTGVPLLTP
;
A
#
# COMPACT_ATOMS: atom_id res chain seq x y z
N MET A 1 3.54 -48.28 -21.67
CA MET A 1 4.76 -47.45 -21.66
C MET A 1 4.39 -46.07 -21.14
N GLU A 2 4.18 -45.96 -19.83
CA GLU A 2 3.93 -44.69 -19.16
C GLU A 2 5.26 -43.97 -18.94
N ARG A 3 5.44 -42.84 -19.61
CA ARG A 3 6.40 -41.83 -19.19
C ARG A 3 5.64 -40.78 -18.42
N VAL A 4 5.29 -41.10 -17.18
CA VAL A 4 4.95 -40.09 -16.18
C VAL A 4 6.25 -39.39 -15.84
N LEU A 5 6.41 -38.21 -16.42
CA LEU A 5 7.51 -37.27 -16.25
C LEU A 5 7.60 -36.95 -14.76
N ALA A 6 8.79 -37.09 -14.19
CA ALA A 6 9.05 -36.84 -12.78
C ALA A 6 8.52 -35.46 -12.38
N VAL A 7 7.55 -35.42 -11.46
CA VAL A 7 7.22 -34.22 -10.70
C VAL A 7 8.46 -33.90 -9.87
N ASN A 8 9.06 -32.73 -10.06
CA ASN A 8 10.26 -32.33 -9.32
C ASN A 8 9.81 -31.85 -7.94
N ILE A 9 9.71 -32.81 -7.01
CA ILE A 9 9.33 -32.58 -5.61
C ILE A 9 10.32 -31.61 -4.91
N GLY A 10 11.47 -31.27 -5.49
CA GLY A 10 12.37 -30.24 -4.94
C GLY A 10 11.95 -28.80 -5.24
N THR A 11 11.37 -28.55 -6.42
CA THR A 11 11.03 -27.19 -6.93
C THR A 11 9.54 -26.88 -6.86
N ASP A 12 8.70 -27.92 -6.90
CA ASP A 12 7.25 -27.76 -7.05
C ASP A 12 6.52 -27.68 -5.70
N ILE A 13 7.20 -28.05 -4.60
CA ILE A 13 6.64 -28.04 -3.24
C ILE A 13 7.51 -27.29 -2.22
N THR A 14 8.55 -26.56 -2.64
CA THR A 14 9.19 -25.62 -1.71
C THR A 14 8.18 -24.51 -1.48
N PRO A 15 7.55 -24.41 -0.30
CA PRO A 15 6.74 -23.25 -0.01
C PRO A 15 7.73 -22.09 -0.02
N THR A 16 7.38 -20.98 -0.66
CA THR A 16 8.08 -19.70 -0.56
C THR A 16 7.95 -19.16 0.87
N ILE A 17 8.44 -19.91 1.86
CA ILE A 17 8.46 -19.60 3.29
C ILE A 17 9.89 -19.42 3.81
N GLY A 18 10.88 -19.38 2.92
CA GLY A 18 12.29 -19.33 3.27
C GLY A 18 13.12 -18.21 2.67
N GLN A 19 12.62 -17.42 1.71
CA GLN A 19 13.45 -16.42 1.02
C GLN A 19 13.32 -15.03 1.66
N PHE A 20 13.72 -14.89 2.92
CA PHE A 20 14.20 -13.60 3.44
C PHE A 20 15.71 -13.42 3.16
N ASP A 21 16.23 -14.02 2.08
CA ASP A 21 17.67 -14.09 1.79
C ASP A 21 18.29 -12.75 1.36
N THR A 22 17.49 -11.70 1.20
CA THR A 22 17.99 -10.37 0.79
C THR A 22 17.21 -9.24 1.46
N PHE A 23 17.92 -8.19 1.85
CA PHE A 23 17.36 -6.94 2.38
C PHE A 23 16.21 -6.40 1.49
N GLY A 24 16.31 -6.55 0.17
CA GLY A 24 15.27 -6.15 -0.78
C GLY A 24 13.94 -6.89 -0.61
N ALA A 25 13.94 -8.17 -0.23
CA ALA A 25 12.71 -8.94 -0.01
C ALA A 25 11.93 -8.44 1.22
N LEU A 26 12.64 -8.15 2.31
CA LEU A 26 12.04 -7.55 3.52
C LEU A 26 11.43 -6.17 3.21
N VAL A 27 12.17 -5.35 2.47
CA VAL A 27 11.71 -4.01 2.07
C VAL A 27 10.47 -4.10 1.16
N ASN A 28 10.44 -5.02 0.20
CA ASN A 28 9.28 -5.24 -0.68
C ASN A 28 8.02 -5.59 0.13
N VAL A 29 8.12 -6.53 1.09
CA VAL A 29 6.98 -6.91 1.94
C VAL A 29 6.45 -5.71 2.73
N ILE A 30 7.34 -4.91 3.32
CA ILE A 30 6.96 -3.71 4.09
C ILE A 30 6.27 -2.70 3.18
N ILE A 31 6.85 -2.38 2.02
CA ILE A 31 6.33 -1.41 1.07
C ILE A 31 4.95 -1.83 0.56
N ARG A 32 4.79 -3.10 0.17
CA ARG A 32 3.50 -3.65 -0.29
C ARG A 32 2.43 -3.49 0.77
N ASN A 33 2.73 -3.88 2.02
CA ASN A 33 1.76 -3.78 3.10
C ASN A 33 1.46 -2.30 3.44
N ALA A 34 2.45 -1.42 3.38
CA ALA A 34 2.28 0.01 3.58
C ALA A 34 1.35 0.64 2.54
N TYR A 35 1.47 0.28 1.25
CA TYR A 35 0.55 0.77 0.20
C TYR A 35 -0.90 0.35 0.45
N VAL A 36 -1.12 -0.91 0.86
CA VAL A 36 -2.46 -1.41 1.18
C VAL A 36 -3.03 -0.66 2.38
N LEU A 37 -2.26 -0.53 3.46
CA LEU A 37 -2.67 0.20 4.66
C LEU A 37 -2.95 1.67 4.38
N ALA A 38 -2.09 2.32 3.59
CA ALA A 38 -2.28 3.72 3.22
C ALA A 38 -3.57 3.91 2.41
N GLY A 39 -3.85 3.03 1.46
CA GLY A 39 -5.11 3.04 0.71
C GLY A 39 -6.33 2.94 1.64
N ILE A 40 -6.31 2.01 2.59
CA ILE A 40 -7.40 1.82 3.57
C ILE A 40 -7.57 3.07 4.45
N ILE A 41 -6.47 3.60 5.00
CA ILE A 41 -6.50 4.79 5.86
C ILE A 41 -7.04 6.01 5.11
N THR A 42 -6.55 6.26 3.90
CA THR A 42 -7.04 7.36 3.05
C THR A 42 -8.54 7.22 2.77
N LEU A 43 -9.02 6.01 2.47
CA LEU A 43 -10.43 5.76 2.24
C LEU A 43 -11.27 6.05 3.48
N LEU A 44 -10.84 5.58 4.66
CA LEU A 44 -11.53 5.84 5.93
C LEU A 44 -11.57 7.33 6.26
N LEU A 45 -10.46 8.06 6.06
CA LEU A 45 -10.40 9.50 6.29
C LEU A 45 -11.27 10.29 5.32
N LEU A 46 -11.34 9.89 4.05
CA LEU A 46 -12.23 10.52 3.06
C LEU A 46 -13.70 10.28 3.39
N VAL A 47 -14.07 9.06 3.78
CA VAL A 47 -15.45 8.72 4.14
C VAL A 47 -15.85 9.47 5.41
N PHE A 48 -15.05 9.38 6.46
CA PHE A 48 -15.31 10.06 7.73
C PHE A 48 -15.30 11.59 7.57
N GLY A 49 -14.30 12.14 6.89
CA GLY A 49 -14.16 13.57 6.64
C GLY A 49 -15.28 14.10 5.76
N GLY A 50 -15.65 13.38 4.71
CA GLY A 50 -16.76 13.70 3.81
C GLY A 50 -18.10 13.74 4.53
N PHE A 51 -18.43 12.70 5.30
CA PHE A 51 -19.66 12.69 6.11
C PHE A 51 -19.67 13.81 7.14
N THR A 52 -18.56 14.03 7.85
CA THR A 52 -18.46 15.08 8.87
C THR A 52 -18.60 16.47 8.28
N PHE A 53 -18.01 16.70 7.10
CA PHE A 53 -18.12 17.95 6.36
C PHE A 53 -19.57 18.22 5.93
N ILE A 54 -20.24 17.23 5.34
CA ILE A 54 -21.65 17.35 4.90
C ILE A 54 -22.58 17.61 6.10
N MET A 55 -22.39 16.89 7.21
CA MET A 55 -23.17 17.11 8.43
C MET A 55 -22.96 18.50 9.03
N GLY A 56 -21.71 18.99 9.06
CA GLY A 56 -21.41 20.36 9.51
C GLY A 56 -22.04 21.43 8.63
N ALA A 57 -22.01 21.22 7.30
CA ALA A 57 -22.60 22.13 6.34
C ALA A 57 -24.13 22.22 6.45
N GLY A 58 -24.81 21.11 6.74
CA GLY A 58 -26.27 21.09 6.92
C GLY A 58 -26.75 21.62 8.28
N GLY A 59 -25.93 21.51 9.33
CA GLY A 59 -26.30 21.90 10.70
C GLY A 59 -25.83 23.28 11.15
N GLY A 60 -25.04 23.99 10.35
CA GLY A 60 -24.44 25.28 10.74
C GLY A 60 -23.35 25.17 11.82
N ASP A 61 -22.84 23.96 12.07
CA ASP A 61 -21.79 23.69 13.07
C ASP A 61 -20.41 23.87 12.43
N THR A 62 -19.84 25.06 12.60
CA THR A 62 -18.52 25.45 12.07
C THR A 62 -17.41 24.50 12.52
N LYS A 63 -17.51 23.91 13.71
CA LYS A 63 -16.49 22.99 14.23
C LYS A 63 -16.45 21.69 13.44
N LYS A 64 -17.61 21.12 13.13
CA LYS A 64 -17.70 19.90 12.30
C LYS A 64 -17.28 20.18 10.84
N LEU A 65 -17.64 21.35 10.32
CA LEU A 65 -17.18 21.81 9.01
C LEU A 65 -15.65 21.84 8.92
N GLU A 66 -14.99 22.45 9.90
CA GLU A 66 -13.53 22.55 9.92
C GLU A 66 -12.86 21.20 10.14
N GLN A 67 -13.39 20.35 11.03
CA GLN A 67 -12.90 18.98 11.22
C GLN A 67 -13.01 18.14 9.94
N GLY A 68 -14.16 18.18 9.26
CA GLY A 68 -14.35 17.47 8.00
C GLY A 68 -13.37 17.94 6.92
N LYS A 69 -13.16 19.27 6.81
CA LYS A 69 -12.19 19.86 5.88
C LYS A 69 -10.76 19.43 6.19
N GLN A 70 -10.37 19.41 7.46
CA GLN A 70 -9.04 18.95 7.88
C GLN A 70 -8.83 17.47 7.56
N ALA A 71 -9.82 16.62 7.83
CA ALA A 71 -9.77 15.20 7.52
C ALA A 71 -9.63 14.94 6.01
N ILE A 72 -10.42 15.63 5.18
CA ILE A 72 -10.33 15.53 3.72
C ILE A 72 -8.95 16.02 3.23
N THR A 73 -8.48 17.16 3.73
CA THR A 73 -7.18 17.72 3.33
C THR A 73 -6.04 16.78 3.70
N GLY A 74 -6.07 16.21 4.91
CA GLY A 74 -5.10 15.21 5.36
C GLY A 74 -5.13 13.95 4.50
N ALA A 75 -6.31 13.48 4.11
CA ALA A 75 -6.46 12.32 3.23
C ALA A 75 -5.88 12.57 1.83
N VAL A 76 -6.14 13.76 1.25
CA VAL A 76 -5.60 14.16 -0.06
C VAL A 76 -4.08 14.28 -0.03
N ILE A 77 -3.53 14.93 0.99
CA ILE A 77 -2.07 15.06 1.15
C ILE A 77 -1.43 13.67 1.33
N GLY A 78 -2.01 12.82 2.17
CA GLY A 78 -1.55 11.45 2.37
C GLY A 78 -1.56 10.65 1.06
N LEU A 79 -2.62 10.76 0.27
CA LEU A 79 -2.71 10.11 -1.03
C LEU A 79 -1.61 10.59 -1.99
N ILE A 80 -1.37 11.90 -2.07
CA ILE A 80 -0.32 12.46 -2.91
C ILE A 80 1.05 11.92 -2.50
N ILE A 81 1.33 11.82 -1.19
CA ILE A 81 2.59 11.26 -0.69
C ILE A 81 2.75 9.80 -1.12
N VAL A 82 1.70 8.99 -1.00
CA VAL A 82 1.72 7.57 -1.39
C VAL A 82 1.96 7.41 -2.88
N VAL A 83 1.24 8.18 -3.71
CA VAL A 83 1.44 8.19 -5.17
C VAL A 83 2.86 8.62 -5.51
N THR A 84 3.37 9.66 -4.84
CA THR A 84 4.72 10.18 -5.10
C THR A 84 5.82 9.23 -4.66
N SER A 85 5.58 8.47 -3.59
CA SER A 85 6.49 7.46 -3.08
C SER A 85 6.81 6.37 -4.11
N TYR A 86 5.88 6.06 -5.03
CA TYR A 86 6.10 5.07 -6.09
C TYR A 86 7.36 5.36 -6.91
N TRP A 87 7.55 6.61 -7.35
CA TRP A 87 8.73 6.99 -8.13
C TRP A 87 10.01 6.89 -7.32
N ILE A 88 9.96 7.21 -6.03
CA ILE A 88 11.11 7.11 -5.13
C ILE A 88 11.53 5.64 -5.00
N VAL A 89 10.58 4.74 -4.73
CA VAL A 89 10.87 3.30 -4.60
C VAL A 89 11.39 2.73 -5.92
N GLN A 90 10.86 3.18 -7.06
CA GLN A 90 11.33 2.74 -8.38
C GLN A 90 12.79 3.14 -8.63
N ILE A 91 13.18 4.37 -8.29
CA ILE A 91 14.57 4.84 -8.40
C ILE A 91 15.48 4.04 -7.48
N VAL A 92 15.04 3.77 -6.25
CA VAL A 92 15.80 2.94 -5.29
C VAL A 92 16.00 1.52 -5.83
N GLY A 93 14.96 0.91 -6.40
CA GLY A 93 15.07 -0.41 -7.04
C GLY A 93 16.05 -0.41 -8.22
N LEU A 94 16.04 0.65 -9.02
CA LEU A 94 16.97 0.80 -10.15
C LEU A 94 18.43 0.93 -9.69
N VAL A 95 18.69 1.73 -8.65
CA VAL A 95 20.05 1.94 -8.11
C VAL A 95 20.58 0.69 -7.41
N THR A 96 19.71 -0.05 -6.72
CA THR A 96 20.10 -1.26 -5.98
C THR A 96 20.16 -2.51 -6.87
N GLY A 97 19.63 -2.48 -8.09
CA GLY A 97 19.55 -3.62 -8.99
C GLY A 97 18.55 -4.69 -8.56
N VAL A 98 17.80 -4.47 -7.47
CA VAL A 98 16.77 -5.37 -6.96
C VAL A 98 15.41 -4.74 -7.23
N PRO A 99 14.53 -5.38 -8.00
CA PRO A 99 13.24 -4.79 -8.29
C PRO A 99 12.31 -4.95 -7.07
N LEU A 100 12.07 -3.83 -6.37
CA LEU A 100 11.30 -3.77 -5.13
C LEU A 100 9.77 -3.73 -5.33
N LEU A 101 9.32 -3.61 -6.59
CA LEU A 101 7.92 -3.44 -6.96
C LEU A 101 7.41 -4.49 -7.95
N THR A 102 8.25 -5.46 -8.34
CA THR A 102 7.81 -6.66 -9.08
C THR A 102 7.78 -7.87 -8.15
N PRO A 103 6.80 -8.78 -8.32
CA PRO A 103 6.79 -10.06 -7.61
C PRO A 103 7.96 -10.96 -8.02
#